data_AF-A0A5Q4GEB7-F1
#
_entry.id   AF-A0A5Q4GEB7-F1
#
_cell.length_a   1.000
_cell.length_b   1.000
_cell.length_c   1.000
_cell.angle_alpha   90.00
_cell.angle_beta   90.00
_cell.angle_gamma   90.00
#
_symmetry.space_group_name_H-M   'P 1'
#
loop_
_entity.id
_entity.type
_entity.pdbx_description
1 polymer ?
#
loop_
_entity_poly.entity_id
_entity_poly.type
_entity_poly.pdbx_seq_one_letter_code
_entity_poly.pdbx_strand_id
1 'polypeptide(L)'
;MRIARPLQAALFGALLVVSALVGTAAAQNTGGELTFGVNREADMLDLHVGSSRYDLVPAAQIYDTLLFLTEDGEFLPWLAEEVTFNDDATEYTIRLRPGITFHDGTALDAEALKFNFDRIVDPATMSAKAVGEMGPYNRTEVIDDLTVVVHFDASYPGFLAAISDWRSGGPHSPTAIQADPDGFRFAPVGTGPFRFVEWVQGNRIVLERNPDYAWPRPGTSNDGPAYLDRVVFRTIAEDGSRVVSLRNREIDGLLR
;
A
#
# COMPACT_ATOMS: atom_id res chain seq x y z
N MET A 1 -17.90 29.39 -90.25
CA MET A 1 -17.92 30.84 -89.97
C MET A 1 -18.08 31.03 -88.46
N ARG A 2 -17.33 31.99 -87.88
CA ARG A 2 -17.14 32.34 -86.44
C ARG A 2 -18.46 32.25 -85.59
N ILE A 3 -18.50 32.05 -84.28
CA ILE A 3 -18.07 32.93 -83.14
C ILE A 3 -18.33 32.11 -81.83
N ALA A 4 -17.32 31.72 -81.03
CA ALA A 4 -16.86 32.29 -79.73
C ALA A 4 -17.91 32.61 -78.63
N ARG A 5 -17.85 31.92 -77.46
CA ARG A 5 -17.49 32.46 -76.12
C ARG A 5 -17.72 31.46 -74.96
N PRO A 6 -17.00 31.61 -73.82
CA PRO A 6 -16.77 30.55 -72.81
C PRO A 6 -17.68 30.67 -71.57
N LEU A 7 -17.80 29.59 -70.78
CA LEU A 7 -18.33 29.64 -69.41
C LEU A 7 -17.22 29.36 -68.39
N GLN A 8 -17.17 30.22 -67.38
CA GLN A 8 -16.16 30.30 -66.33
C GLN A 8 -16.37 29.27 -65.21
N ALA A 9 -15.26 28.91 -64.56
CA ALA A 9 -15.16 28.09 -63.38
C ALA A 9 -15.60 28.82 -62.09
N ALA A 10 -16.04 28.05 -61.09
CA ALA A 10 -15.94 28.46 -59.69
C ALA A 10 -15.60 27.22 -58.82
N LEU A 11 -14.42 27.28 -58.20
CA LEU A 11 -13.92 26.38 -57.16
C LEU A 11 -14.80 26.47 -55.91
N PHE A 12 -15.15 25.33 -55.31
CA PHE A 12 -15.55 25.24 -53.91
C PHE A 12 -14.43 24.55 -53.12
N GLY A 13 -13.74 25.32 -52.27
CA GLY A 13 -12.85 24.79 -51.25
C GLY A 13 -13.65 24.35 -50.03
N ALA A 14 -13.56 23.08 -49.66
CA ALA A 14 -14.09 22.57 -48.40
C ALA A 14 -12.97 22.62 -47.35
N LEU A 15 -13.16 23.46 -46.34
CA LEU A 15 -12.28 23.56 -45.17
C LEU A 15 -12.66 22.46 -44.17
N LEU A 16 -11.69 21.59 -43.86
CA LEU A 16 -11.74 20.60 -42.78
C LEU A 16 -11.79 21.31 -41.42
N VAL A 17 -12.81 21.02 -40.61
CA VAL A 17 -12.78 21.27 -39.16
C VAL A 17 -12.67 19.92 -38.47
N VAL A 18 -11.44 19.56 -38.09
CA VAL A 18 -11.17 18.48 -37.15
C VAL A 18 -11.39 19.06 -35.76
N SER A 19 -12.56 18.79 -35.16
CA SER A 19 -12.77 19.06 -33.73
C SER A 19 -11.90 18.10 -32.93
N ALA A 20 -10.80 18.62 -32.39
CA ALA A 20 -10.03 17.93 -31.37
C ALA A 20 -10.91 17.76 -30.12
N LEU A 21 -11.22 16.51 -29.78
CA LEU A 21 -11.70 16.16 -28.44
C LEU A 21 -10.56 16.40 -27.47
N VAL A 22 -10.47 17.62 -26.95
CA VAL A 22 -9.70 17.90 -25.74
C VAL A 22 -10.50 17.28 -24.59
N GLY A 23 -10.16 16.05 -24.23
CA GLY A 23 -10.63 15.45 -22.98
C GLY A 23 -10.16 16.36 -21.85
N THR A 24 -11.10 17.02 -21.17
CA THR A 24 -10.82 17.71 -19.91
C THR A 24 -10.32 16.68 -18.93
N ALA A 25 -9.02 16.70 -18.63
CA ALA A 25 -8.50 16.06 -17.43
C ALA A 25 -9.30 16.61 -16.24
N ALA A 26 -10.09 15.76 -15.59
CA ALA A 26 -10.75 16.14 -14.36
C ALA A 26 -9.65 16.54 -13.37
N ALA A 27 -9.67 17.80 -12.91
CA ALA A 27 -8.74 18.25 -11.88
C ALA A 27 -8.86 17.29 -10.68
N GLN A 28 -7.76 16.63 -10.31
CA GLN A 28 -7.70 15.80 -9.12
C GLN A 28 -7.83 16.73 -7.92
N ASN A 29 -9.03 16.79 -7.34
CA ASN A 29 -9.28 17.57 -6.14
C ASN A 29 -8.47 16.95 -5.00
N THR A 30 -7.55 17.72 -4.44
CA THR A 30 -6.82 17.35 -3.23
C THR A 30 -7.59 17.81 -2.00
N GLY A 31 -7.65 16.95 -1.00
CA GLY A 31 -8.26 17.19 0.30
C GLY A 31 -9.46 16.30 0.57
N GLY A 32 -10.11 16.54 1.70
CA GLY A 32 -11.35 15.87 2.08
C GLY A 32 -11.14 14.53 2.79
N GLU A 33 -12.26 13.95 3.21
CA GLU A 33 -12.34 12.72 3.99
C GLU A 33 -13.13 11.68 3.21
N LEU A 34 -12.62 10.45 3.15
CA LEU A 34 -13.34 9.30 2.60
C LEU A 34 -13.72 8.35 3.72
N THR A 35 -15.01 8.14 3.93
CA THR A 35 -15.53 7.26 4.99
C THR A 35 -16.06 5.95 4.42
N PHE A 36 -15.45 4.83 4.80
CA PHE A 36 -15.95 3.49 4.51
C PHE A 36 -16.76 2.94 5.69
N GLY A 37 -17.96 2.43 5.41
CA GLY A 37 -18.72 1.61 6.34
C GLY A 37 -18.26 0.15 6.30
N VAL A 38 -17.83 -0.39 7.44
CA VAL A 38 -17.44 -1.81 7.60
C VAL A 38 -18.46 -2.55 8.47
N ASN A 39 -18.69 -3.83 8.18
CA ASN A 39 -19.63 -4.68 8.90
C ASN A 39 -19.07 -5.28 10.19
N ARG A 40 -17.74 -5.28 10.35
CA ARG A 40 -17.05 -5.69 11.56
C ARG A 40 -15.81 -4.83 11.72
N GLU A 41 -15.48 -4.54 12.97
CA GLU A 41 -14.25 -3.86 13.33
C GLU A 41 -13.02 -4.75 13.16
N ALA A 42 -11.84 -4.12 13.05
CA ALA A 42 -10.56 -4.77 13.24
C ALA A 42 -10.40 -5.27 14.68
N ASP A 43 -9.60 -6.31 14.89
CA ASP A 43 -9.22 -6.79 16.22
C ASP A 43 -7.92 -6.10 16.67
N MET A 44 -7.03 -5.77 15.72
CA MET A 44 -5.78 -5.02 15.91
C MET A 44 -5.27 -4.51 14.55
N LEU A 45 -4.23 -3.66 14.56
CA LEU A 45 -3.58 -3.13 13.35
C LEU A 45 -2.10 -3.51 13.25
N ASP A 46 -1.55 -4.26 14.22
CA ASP A 46 -0.24 -4.90 14.09
C ASP A 46 -0.38 -6.22 13.31
N LEU A 47 0.09 -6.21 12.06
CA LEU A 47 -0.10 -7.31 11.12
C LEU A 47 0.87 -8.48 11.30
N HIS A 48 1.97 -8.32 12.07
CA HIS A 48 2.81 -9.47 12.42
C HIS A 48 2.04 -10.45 13.31
N VAL A 49 1.21 -9.92 14.22
CA VAL A 49 0.41 -10.71 15.19
C VAL A 49 -1.05 -10.89 14.78
N GLY A 50 -1.58 -9.98 13.96
CA GLY A 50 -2.95 -10.04 13.44
C GLY A 50 -3.15 -11.16 12.42
N SER A 51 -4.41 -11.55 12.23
CA SER A 51 -4.76 -12.59 11.24
C SER A 51 -6.09 -12.36 10.54
N SER A 52 -6.87 -11.39 11.03
CA SER A 52 -8.20 -11.12 10.53
C SER A 52 -8.13 -10.34 9.22
N ARG A 53 -9.03 -10.63 8.29
CA ARG A 53 -9.17 -9.81 7.09
C ARG A 53 -9.64 -8.39 7.41
N TYR A 54 -10.32 -8.21 8.54
CA TYR A 54 -10.81 -6.91 8.99
C TYR A 54 -9.67 -6.02 9.53
N ASP A 55 -8.56 -6.61 9.98
CA ASP A 55 -7.34 -5.91 10.35
C ASP A 55 -6.64 -5.36 9.09
N LEU A 56 -6.57 -6.19 8.04
CA LEU A 56 -5.83 -5.89 6.82
C LEU A 56 -6.32 -4.63 6.11
N VAL A 57 -7.63 -4.40 6.03
CA VAL A 57 -8.19 -3.30 5.23
C VAL A 57 -7.69 -1.92 5.70
N PRO A 58 -7.85 -1.54 6.99
CA PRO A 58 -7.25 -0.32 7.51
C PRO A 58 -5.72 -0.39 7.56
N ALA A 59 -5.14 -1.53 7.95
CA ALA A 59 -3.69 -1.67 8.08
C ALA A 59 -2.94 -1.53 6.75
N ALA A 60 -3.50 -1.99 5.63
CA ALA A 60 -2.90 -1.85 4.30
C ALA A 60 -2.82 -0.40 3.80
N GLN A 61 -3.43 0.56 4.51
CA GLN A 61 -3.22 1.99 4.28
C GLN A 61 -2.04 2.54 5.09
N ILE A 62 -1.65 1.84 6.16
CA ILE A 62 -0.61 2.21 7.12
C ILE A 62 0.75 1.59 6.74
N TYR A 63 0.74 0.43 6.08
CA TYR A 63 1.95 -0.26 5.65
C TYR A 63 2.00 -0.40 4.13
N ASP A 64 3.19 -0.26 3.56
CA ASP A 64 3.51 -0.75 2.21
C ASP A 64 4.29 -2.06 2.32
N THR A 65 4.44 -2.81 1.23
CA THR A 65 5.20 -4.07 1.20
C THR A 65 6.51 -3.93 0.45
N LEU A 66 7.48 -4.81 0.70
CA LEU A 66 8.76 -4.83 -0.02
C LEU A 66 8.57 -4.99 -1.53
N LEU A 67 7.68 -5.90 -1.93
CA LEU A 67 7.31 -6.16 -3.31
C LEU A 67 5.81 -5.97 -3.52
N PHE A 68 5.41 -5.62 -4.73
CA PHE A 68 4.02 -5.58 -5.16
C PHE A 68 3.71 -6.77 -6.07
N LEU A 69 2.77 -7.63 -5.67
CA LEU A 69 2.26 -8.72 -6.50
C LEU A 69 1.15 -8.20 -7.41
N THR A 70 1.37 -8.23 -8.73
CA THR A 70 0.38 -7.85 -9.73
C THR A 70 -0.73 -8.89 -9.86
N GLU A 71 -1.84 -8.52 -10.50
CA GLU A 71 -2.94 -9.45 -10.80
C GLU A 71 -2.50 -10.62 -11.70
N ASP A 72 -1.50 -10.39 -12.55
CA ASP A 72 -0.93 -11.41 -13.44
C ASP A 72 0.08 -12.34 -12.72
N GLY A 73 0.33 -12.11 -11.43
CA GLY A 73 1.23 -12.93 -10.61
C GLY A 73 2.70 -12.52 -10.66
N GLU A 74 3.00 -11.32 -11.16
CA GLU A 74 4.38 -10.80 -11.22
C GLU A 74 4.73 -10.02 -9.95
N PHE A 75 5.97 -10.17 -9.47
CA PHE A 75 6.49 -9.40 -8.36
C PHE A 75 7.24 -8.17 -8.87
N LEU A 76 6.75 -6.98 -8.52
CA LEU A 76 7.37 -5.70 -8.87
C LEU A 76 8.04 -5.05 -7.64
N PRO A 77 9.20 -4.39 -7.79
CA PRO A 77 9.84 -3.65 -6.71
C PRO A 77 8.95 -2.55 -6.13
N TRP A 78 8.78 -2.48 -4.81
CA TRP A 78 8.05 -1.40 -4.14
C TRP A 78 8.87 -0.71 -3.04
N LEU A 79 8.95 -1.20 -1.80
CA LEU A 79 9.91 -0.66 -0.82
C LEU A 79 11.32 -1.20 -1.06
N ALA A 80 11.44 -2.45 -1.52
CA ALA A 80 12.68 -2.95 -2.09
C ALA A 80 12.88 -2.37 -3.49
N GLU A 81 14.10 -1.96 -3.83
CA GLU A 81 14.47 -1.64 -5.22
C GLU A 81 14.83 -2.90 -6.01
N GLU A 82 15.36 -3.92 -5.32
CA GLU A 82 15.79 -5.17 -5.94
C GLU A 82 15.75 -6.32 -4.94
N VAL A 83 15.34 -7.50 -5.41
CA VAL A 83 15.44 -8.77 -4.67
C VAL A 83 16.04 -9.81 -5.61
N THR A 84 17.14 -10.43 -5.20
CA THR A 84 17.80 -11.52 -5.91
C THR A 84 17.94 -12.73 -4.99
N PHE A 85 18.12 -13.92 -5.55
CA PHE A 85 18.28 -15.15 -4.78
C PHE A 85 19.18 -16.15 -5.51
N ASN A 86 19.77 -17.07 -4.75
CA ASN A 86 20.61 -18.14 -5.29
C ASN A 86 19.77 -19.26 -5.96
N ASP A 87 20.42 -20.12 -6.73
CA ASP A 87 19.73 -21.18 -7.49
C ASP A 87 18.90 -22.15 -6.61
N ASP A 88 19.31 -22.33 -5.35
CA ASP A 88 18.64 -23.22 -4.39
C ASP A 88 17.50 -22.54 -3.60
N ALA A 89 17.29 -21.22 -3.78
CA ALA A 89 16.33 -20.41 -3.04
C ALA A 89 16.49 -20.51 -1.50
N THR A 90 17.74 -20.57 -1.03
CA THR A 90 18.10 -20.58 0.40
C THR A 90 18.66 -19.25 0.89
N GLU A 91 19.03 -18.36 -0.03
CA GLU A 91 19.57 -17.03 0.26
C GLU A 91 18.88 -16.00 -0.64
N TYR A 92 18.34 -14.94 -0.03
CA TYR A 92 17.73 -13.81 -0.74
C TYR A 92 18.42 -12.52 -0.34
N THR A 93 18.98 -11.80 -1.32
CA THR A 93 19.53 -10.46 -1.12
C THR A 93 18.44 -9.44 -1.42
N ILE A 94 18.09 -8.61 -0.44
CA ILE A 94 17.13 -7.53 -0.56
C ILE A 94 17.89 -6.21 -0.46
N ARG A 95 17.72 -5.36 -1.47
CA ARG A 95 18.20 -3.99 -1.47
C ARG A 95 17.01 -3.04 -1.36
N LEU A 96 16.98 -2.22 -0.31
CA LEU A 96 15.94 -1.25 0.00
C LEU A 96 16.09 0.01 -0.84
N ARG A 97 14.97 0.65 -1.19
CA ARG A 97 15.02 2.00 -1.76
C ARG A 97 15.54 2.98 -0.69
N PRO A 98 16.46 3.90 -1.04
CA PRO A 98 16.91 4.92 -0.11
C PRO A 98 15.81 5.93 0.20
N GLY A 99 15.85 6.51 1.41
CA GLY A 99 15.02 7.66 1.78
C GLY A 99 13.58 7.35 2.19
N ILE A 100 13.22 6.06 2.36
CA ILE A 100 11.93 5.68 2.95
C ILE A 100 11.99 5.92 4.47
N THR A 101 10.92 6.49 5.01
CA THR A 101 10.75 6.70 6.46
C THR A 101 9.45 6.10 6.96
N PHE A 102 9.47 5.65 8.21
CA PHE A 102 8.27 5.37 8.97
C PHE A 102 7.52 6.67 9.32
N HIS A 103 6.26 6.55 9.73
CA HIS A 103 5.43 7.71 10.11
C HIS A 103 5.96 8.48 11.33
N ASP A 104 6.84 7.88 12.13
CA ASP A 104 7.53 8.51 13.26
C ASP A 104 8.82 9.27 12.85
N GLY A 105 9.16 9.26 11.56
CA GLY A 105 10.32 9.93 10.99
C GLY A 105 11.62 9.11 11.03
N THR A 106 11.62 7.91 11.61
CA THR A 106 12.78 7.00 11.56
C THR A 106 12.91 6.37 10.17
N ALA A 107 14.13 6.01 9.78
CA ALA A 107 14.39 5.45 8.44
C ALA A 107 13.98 3.97 8.36
N LEU A 108 13.50 3.54 7.19
CA LEU A 108 13.49 2.13 6.84
C LEU A 108 14.88 1.75 6.31
N ASP A 109 15.70 1.16 7.17
CA ASP A 109 17.03 0.66 6.85
C ASP A 109 17.12 -0.87 7.02
N ALA A 110 18.31 -1.41 6.75
CA ALA A 110 18.57 -2.85 6.84
C ALA A 110 18.38 -3.42 8.26
N GLU A 111 18.71 -2.65 9.31
CA GLU A 111 18.51 -3.05 10.71
C GLU A 111 17.02 -3.08 11.07
N ALA A 112 16.26 -2.09 10.61
CA ALA A 112 14.81 -2.07 10.77
C ALA A 112 14.15 -3.25 10.04
N LEU A 113 14.61 -3.59 8.83
CA LEU A 113 14.10 -4.75 8.11
C LEU A 113 14.44 -6.07 8.83
N LYS A 114 15.69 -6.21 9.29
CA LYS A 114 16.12 -7.36 10.10
C LYS A 114 15.26 -7.50 11.36
N PHE A 115 15.03 -6.41 12.09
CA PHE A 115 14.17 -6.40 13.28
C PHE A 115 12.77 -6.93 12.96
N ASN A 116 12.20 -6.52 11.84
CA ASN A 116 10.86 -6.97 11.43
C ASN A 116 10.80 -8.47 11.17
N PHE A 117 11.74 -9.03 10.41
CA PHE A 117 11.79 -10.46 10.14
C PHE A 117 12.07 -11.29 11.40
N ASP A 118 13.03 -10.87 12.22
CA ASP A 118 13.34 -11.54 13.49
C ASP A 118 12.14 -11.50 14.45
N ARG A 119 11.42 -10.37 14.50
CA ARG A 119 10.20 -10.23 15.29
C ARG A 119 9.12 -11.21 14.83
N ILE A 120 8.90 -11.36 13.53
CA ILE A 120 7.85 -12.25 13.00
C ILE A 120 8.07 -13.69 13.49
N VAL A 121 9.33 -14.16 13.46
CA VAL A 121 9.67 -15.56 13.79
C VAL A 121 9.89 -15.81 15.27
N ASP A 122 10.05 -14.77 16.08
CA ASP A 122 10.17 -14.89 17.53
C ASP A 122 8.88 -15.50 18.13
N PRO A 123 8.96 -16.65 18.81
CA PRO A 123 7.82 -17.26 19.49
C PRO A 123 7.13 -16.33 20.51
N ALA A 124 7.87 -15.39 21.12
CA ALA A 124 7.34 -14.42 22.07
C ALA A 124 6.40 -13.40 21.41
N THR A 125 6.60 -13.10 20.11
CA THR A 125 5.71 -12.24 19.33
C THR A 125 4.33 -12.87 19.17
N MET A 126 4.24 -14.21 19.17
CA MET A 126 3.00 -14.96 18.91
C MET A 126 2.34 -14.58 17.58
N SER A 127 3.15 -14.42 16.53
CA SER A 127 2.69 -14.15 15.18
C SER A 127 1.67 -15.19 14.71
N ALA A 128 0.46 -14.75 14.35
CA ALA A 128 -0.63 -15.69 14.05
C ALA A 128 -0.53 -16.31 12.64
N LYS A 129 -0.14 -15.51 11.64
CA LYS A 129 -0.02 -15.93 10.24
C LYS A 129 1.35 -15.64 9.64
N ALA A 130 1.93 -14.47 9.93
CA ALA A 130 3.20 -14.02 9.37
C ALA A 130 4.33 -15.05 9.57
N VAL A 131 4.40 -15.72 10.74
CA VAL A 131 5.42 -16.75 10.99
C VAL A 131 5.38 -17.91 10.00
N GLY A 132 4.19 -18.30 9.53
CA GLY A 132 4.05 -19.36 8.53
C GLY A 132 4.47 -18.90 7.12
N GLU A 133 4.35 -17.60 6.83
CA GLU A 133 4.80 -16.98 5.58
C GLU A 133 6.33 -16.83 5.56
N MET A 134 7.01 -16.83 6.70
CA MET A 134 8.47 -16.78 6.75
C MET A 134 9.13 -18.13 6.46
N GLY A 135 8.38 -19.24 6.37
CA GLY A 135 8.92 -20.55 6.02
C GLY A 135 10.04 -21.02 6.99
N PRO A 136 11.08 -21.70 6.48
CA PRO A 136 12.22 -22.17 7.28
C PRO A 136 13.27 -21.05 7.48
N TYR A 137 12.82 -19.86 7.88
CA TYR A 137 13.69 -18.71 8.13
C TYR A 137 14.78 -19.05 9.17
N ASN A 138 16.04 -18.77 8.83
CA ASN A 138 17.18 -18.96 9.72
C ASN A 138 17.60 -17.64 10.37
N ARG A 139 17.97 -16.65 9.55
CA ARG A 139 18.42 -15.33 10.02
C ARG A 139 18.37 -14.30 8.89
N THR A 140 18.37 -13.04 9.29
CA THR A 140 18.71 -11.91 8.41
C THR A 140 20.08 -11.37 8.80
N GLU A 141 20.94 -11.19 7.80
CA GLU A 141 22.28 -10.63 7.88
C GLU A 141 22.30 -9.24 7.25
N VAL A 142 22.73 -8.24 8.00
CA VAL A 142 22.88 -6.86 7.50
C VAL A 142 24.23 -6.74 6.81
N ILE A 143 24.22 -6.38 5.53
CA ILE A 143 25.42 -6.21 4.70
C ILE A 143 25.89 -4.76 4.73
N ASP A 144 24.94 -3.83 4.60
CA ASP A 144 25.11 -2.38 4.70
C ASP A 144 23.76 -1.72 5.07
N ASP A 145 23.73 -0.39 5.15
CA ASP A 145 22.56 0.38 5.60
C ASP A 145 21.26 0.07 4.82
N LEU A 146 21.33 -0.40 3.57
CA LEU A 146 20.15 -0.65 2.74
C LEU A 146 20.07 -2.08 2.20
N THR A 147 21.02 -2.94 2.57
CA THR A 147 21.12 -4.29 2.00
C THR A 147 21.14 -5.34 3.10
N VAL A 148 20.24 -6.32 2.98
CA VAL A 148 20.22 -7.52 3.82
C VAL A 148 20.31 -8.78 2.98
N VAL A 149 20.85 -9.85 3.57
CA VAL A 149 20.72 -11.22 3.06
C VAL A 149 19.89 -12.03 4.05
N VAL A 150 18.79 -12.59 3.57
CA VAL A 150 17.91 -13.49 4.33
C VAL A 150 18.30 -14.93 4.02
N HIS A 151 18.60 -15.69 5.07
CA HIS A 151 19.03 -17.08 5.00
C HIS A 151 17.89 -18.00 5.46
N PHE A 152 17.75 -19.15 4.79
CA PHE A 152 16.77 -20.18 5.11
C PHE A 152 17.45 -21.53 5.36
N ASP A 153 16.91 -22.32 6.31
CA ASP A 153 17.42 -23.67 6.64
C ASP A 153 17.12 -24.71 5.55
N ALA A 154 16.20 -24.40 4.63
CA ALA A 154 15.85 -25.21 3.48
C ALA A 154 15.37 -24.32 2.32
N SER A 155 15.37 -24.86 1.10
CA SER A 155 14.87 -24.16 -0.09
C SER A 155 13.47 -23.58 0.15
N TYR A 156 13.31 -22.28 -0.07
CA TYR A 156 12.05 -21.57 0.15
C TYR A 156 11.71 -20.59 -0.99
N PRO A 157 11.18 -21.07 -2.13
CA PRO A 157 10.73 -20.22 -3.24
C PRO A 157 9.57 -19.28 -2.89
N GLY A 158 8.83 -19.58 -1.81
CA GLY A 158 7.66 -18.81 -1.38
C GLY A 158 7.99 -17.43 -0.80
N PHE A 159 9.27 -17.12 -0.55
CA PHE A 159 9.65 -15.90 0.16
C PHE A 159 9.25 -14.61 -0.56
N LEU A 160 9.29 -14.58 -1.91
CA LEU A 160 8.84 -13.41 -2.67
C LEU A 160 7.35 -13.11 -2.42
N ALA A 161 6.53 -14.16 -2.27
CA ALA A 161 5.12 -14.00 -1.92
C ALA A 161 4.95 -13.50 -0.48
N ALA A 162 5.75 -13.99 0.46
CA ALA A 162 5.75 -13.52 1.84
C ALA A 162 6.04 -12.01 1.91
N ILE A 163 7.14 -11.56 1.32
CA ILE A 163 7.52 -10.14 1.35
C ILE A 163 6.64 -9.24 0.45
N SER A 164 5.64 -9.82 -0.23
CA SER A 164 4.58 -9.10 -0.93
C SER A 164 3.26 -9.04 -0.15
N ASP A 165 3.12 -9.77 0.95
CA ASP A 165 1.97 -9.70 1.86
C ASP A 165 2.25 -8.68 2.96
N TRP A 166 1.24 -7.88 3.34
CA TRP A 166 1.39 -6.86 4.39
C TRP A 166 1.76 -7.42 5.78
N ARG A 167 1.53 -8.70 6.03
CA ARG A 167 1.83 -9.33 7.32
C ARG A 167 3.30 -9.64 7.52
N SER A 168 4.03 -9.96 6.46
CA SER A 168 5.43 -10.35 6.55
C SER A 168 6.36 -9.44 5.74
N GLY A 169 5.83 -8.83 4.67
CA GLY A 169 6.54 -7.84 3.85
C GLY A 169 6.29 -6.40 4.24
N GLY A 170 5.39 -6.11 5.19
CA GLY A 170 5.03 -4.76 5.61
C GLY A 170 5.82 -4.29 6.83
N PRO A 171 6.82 -3.41 6.70
CA PRO A 171 7.67 -3.04 7.83
C PRO A 171 6.91 -2.26 8.90
N HIS A 172 7.07 -2.68 10.16
CA HIS A 172 6.64 -1.98 11.37
C HIS A 172 7.82 -1.20 11.96
N SER A 173 7.58 0.01 12.46
CA SER A 173 8.66 0.80 13.09
C SER A 173 9.22 0.08 14.32
N PRO A 174 10.52 -0.25 14.35
CA PRO A 174 11.17 -0.82 15.54
C PRO A 174 11.07 0.13 16.73
N THR A 175 11.24 1.44 16.48
CA THR A 175 11.18 2.49 17.51
C THR A 175 9.83 2.50 18.21
N ALA A 176 8.74 2.45 17.44
CA ALA A 176 7.39 2.45 18.00
C ALA A 176 7.09 1.15 18.76
N ILE A 177 7.49 -0.01 18.21
CA ILE A 177 7.30 -1.30 18.89
C ILE A 177 8.07 -1.35 20.21
N GLN A 178 9.32 -0.89 20.24
CA GLN A 178 10.13 -0.90 21.45
C GLN A 178 9.63 0.08 22.51
N ALA A 179 9.05 1.21 22.09
CA ALA A 179 8.49 2.20 23.00
C ALA A 179 7.21 1.70 23.69
N ASP A 180 6.33 1.02 22.96
CA ASP A 180 5.07 0.48 23.50
C ASP A 180 4.62 -0.79 22.74
N PRO A 181 5.16 -1.98 23.10
CA PRO A 181 4.85 -3.22 22.38
C PRO A 181 3.36 -3.60 22.41
N ASP A 182 2.68 -3.33 23.52
CA ASP A 182 1.26 -3.67 23.67
C ASP A 182 0.36 -2.65 22.96
N GLY A 183 0.69 -1.36 23.06
CA GLY A 183 -0.06 -0.28 22.40
C GLY A 183 0.12 -0.25 20.88
N PHE A 184 1.23 -0.75 20.36
CA PHE A 184 1.49 -0.83 18.92
C PHE A 184 0.40 -1.59 18.16
N ARG A 185 -0.26 -2.56 18.81
CA ARG A 185 -1.41 -3.30 18.26
C ARG A 185 -2.59 -2.43 17.91
N PHE A 186 -2.72 -1.25 18.52
CA PHE A 186 -3.86 -0.34 18.34
C PHE A 186 -3.48 1.00 17.75
N ALA A 187 -2.21 1.41 17.87
CA ALA A 187 -1.67 2.65 17.33
C ALA A 187 -0.36 2.38 16.57
N PRO A 188 -0.43 1.68 15.42
CA PRO A 188 0.76 1.29 14.69
C PRO A 188 1.46 2.45 13.97
N VAL A 189 2.73 2.22 13.67
CA VAL A 189 3.56 3.09 12.85
C VAL A 189 4.14 2.26 11.70
N GLY A 190 3.84 2.67 10.47
CA GLY A 190 4.30 2.00 9.23
C GLY A 190 4.93 3.01 8.26
N THR A 191 5.01 2.63 6.98
CA THR A 191 5.59 3.46 5.90
C THR A 191 4.52 4.02 4.95
N GLY A 192 3.26 3.61 5.11
CA GLY A 192 2.19 3.78 4.14
C GLY A 192 1.76 5.23 3.86
N PRO A 193 0.86 5.40 2.88
CA PRO A 193 0.35 6.71 2.47
C PRO A 193 -0.55 7.37 3.52
N PHE A 194 -1.06 6.60 4.51
CA PHE A 194 -1.82 7.12 5.64
C PHE A 194 -1.22 6.66 6.96
N ARG A 195 -1.32 7.50 7.98
CA ARG A 195 -0.82 7.29 9.33
C ARG A 195 -1.97 7.26 10.32
N PHE A 196 -1.80 6.45 11.36
CA PHE A 196 -2.80 6.27 12.40
C PHE A 196 -3.06 7.58 13.17
N VAL A 197 -4.33 7.89 13.44
CA VAL A 197 -4.72 9.04 14.27
C VAL A 197 -5.48 8.61 15.51
N GLU A 198 -6.58 7.89 15.33
CA GLU A 198 -7.48 7.53 16.43
C GLU A 198 -8.18 6.21 16.12
N TRP A 199 -8.38 5.42 17.18
CA TRP A 199 -9.30 4.31 17.17
C TRP A 199 -10.28 4.41 18.33
N VAL A 200 -11.54 4.71 18.00
CA VAL A 200 -12.65 4.61 18.95
C VAL A 200 -13.27 3.23 18.82
N GLN A 201 -12.96 2.36 19.77
CA GLN A 201 -13.41 0.97 19.79
C GLN A 201 -14.94 0.87 19.63
N GLY A 202 -15.40 -0.05 18.78
CA GLY A 202 -16.81 -0.24 18.42
C GLY A 202 -17.38 0.83 17.49
N ASN A 203 -16.59 1.83 17.08
CA ASN A 203 -17.09 2.98 16.33
C ASN A 203 -16.30 3.25 15.05
N ARG A 204 -15.02 3.62 15.13
CA ARG A 204 -14.24 4.02 13.96
C ARG A 204 -12.73 3.94 14.16
N ILE A 205 -12.03 3.77 13.05
CA ILE A 205 -10.59 4.03 12.89
C ILE A 205 -10.44 5.24 11.98
N VAL A 206 -9.61 6.20 12.37
CA VAL A 206 -9.28 7.41 11.60
C VAL A 206 -7.81 7.38 11.22
N LEU A 207 -7.54 7.51 9.93
CA LEU A 207 -6.21 7.65 9.38
C LEU A 207 -6.09 9.01 8.68
N GLU A 208 -4.93 9.65 8.78
CA GLU A 208 -4.62 10.89 8.07
C GLU A 208 -3.48 10.70 7.09
N ARG A 209 -3.42 11.57 6.08
CA ARG A 209 -2.38 11.53 5.06
C ARG A 209 -0.99 11.57 5.68
N ASN A 210 -0.08 10.75 5.15
CA ASN A 210 1.36 10.92 5.30
C ASN A 210 1.87 11.96 4.27
N PRO A 211 2.22 13.19 4.67
CA PRO A 211 2.64 14.26 3.76
C PRO A 211 4.05 14.03 3.21
N ASP A 212 4.83 13.13 3.81
CA ASP A 212 6.20 12.82 3.40
C ASP A 212 6.25 11.59 2.47
N TYR A 213 5.10 11.00 2.16
CA TYR A 213 5.01 9.80 1.30
C TYR A 213 5.41 10.12 -0.14
N ALA A 214 6.48 9.48 -0.60
CA ALA A 214 7.07 9.68 -1.93
C ALA A 214 7.43 8.36 -2.65
N TRP A 215 6.95 7.22 -2.14
CA TRP A 215 7.25 5.88 -2.67
C TRP A 215 5.96 5.14 -3.08
N PRO A 216 5.21 5.69 -4.06
CA PRO A 216 3.95 5.09 -4.48
C PRO A 216 4.14 3.66 -4.99
N ARG A 217 3.09 2.87 -4.80
CA ARG A 217 2.98 1.54 -5.41
C ARG A 217 3.19 1.62 -6.93
N PRO A 218 3.92 0.67 -7.54
CA PRO A 218 4.00 0.53 -8.99
C PRO A 218 2.60 0.59 -9.65
N GLY A 219 2.48 1.37 -10.73
CA GLY A 219 1.21 1.55 -11.44
C GLY A 219 0.27 2.61 -10.87
N THR A 220 0.64 3.29 -9.76
CA THR A 220 -0.12 4.44 -9.25
C THR A 220 0.19 5.68 -10.10
N SER A 221 -0.81 6.49 -10.40
CA SER A 221 -0.66 7.75 -11.17
C SER A 221 -0.28 8.97 -10.32
N ASN A 222 -0.16 8.79 -9.01
CA ASN A 222 0.19 9.84 -8.05
C ASN A 222 1.57 9.56 -7.48
N ASP A 223 2.51 10.47 -7.74
CA ASP A 223 3.93 10.32 -7.36
C ASP A 223 4.26 10.91 -5.98
N GLY A 224 3.25 11.35 -5.23
CA GLY A 224 3.43 11.96 -3.91
C GLY A 224 2.34 11.54 -2.90
N PRO A 225 2.12 12.36 -1.86
CA PRO A 225 1.13 12.07 -0.83
C PRO A 225 -0.25 11.80 -1.41
N ALA A 226 -1.00 10.88 -0.80
CA ALA A 226 -2.36 10.53 -1.22
C ALA A 226 -3.24 11.78 -1.33
N TYR A 227 -4.17 11.86 -2.30
CA TYR A 227 -4.99 13.07 -2.49
C TYR A 227 -5.95 13.39 -1.35
N LEU A 228 -6.36 12.42 -0.55
CA LEU A 228 -7.29 12.59 0.57
C LEU A 228 -6.57 13.08 1.83
N ASP A 229 -7.20 13.94 2.61
CA ASP A 229 -6.67 14.32 3.93
C ASP A 229 -6.84 13.17 4.93
N ARG A 230 -7.97 12.45 4.84
CA ARG A 230 -8.34 11.40 5.79
C ARG A 230 -9.06 10.23 5.13
N VAL A 231 -8.86 9.06 5.74
CA VAL A 231 -9.66 7.86 5.51
C VAL A 231 -10.23 7.39 6.84
N VAL A 232 -11.54 7.17 6.88
CA VAL A 232 -12.25 6.73 8.08
C VAL A 232 -12.89 5.38 7.82
N PHE A 233 -12.66 4.41 8.70
CA PHE A 233 -13.35 3.12 8.70
C PHE A 233 -14.36 3.12 9.84
N ARG A 234 -15.64 3.30 9.52
CA ARG A 234 -16.75 3.36 10.48
C ARG A 234 -17.40 1.99 10.61
N THR A 235 -17.40 1.43 11.81
CA THR A 235 -18.05 0.15 12.11
C THR A 235 -19.55 0.35 12.24
N ILE A 236 -20.30 -0.35 11.40
CA ILE A 236 -21.77 -0.37 11.41
C ILE A 236 -22.17 -1.83 11.17
N ALA A 237 -22.49 -2.58 12.22
CA ALA A 237 -22.70 -4.04 12.12
C ALA A 237 -23.92 -4.44 11.27
N GLU A 238 -24.99 -3.65 11.31
CA GLU A 238 -26.25 -3.96 10.64
C GLU A 238 -26.26 -3.54 9.17
N ASP A 239 -26.52 -4.50 8.26
CA ASP A 239 -26.56 -4.31 6.81
C ASP A 239 -27.53 -3.21 6.38
N GLY A 240 -28.73 -3.20 6.94
CA GLY A 240 -29.76 -2.19 6.65
C GLY A 240 -29.28 -0.77 7.01
N SER A 241 -28.66 -0.62 8.18
CA SER A 241 -28.12 0.65 8.66
C SER A 241 -26.96 1.15 7.79
N ARG A 242 -26.10 0.25 7.30
CA ARG A 242 -25.02 0.60 6.36
C ARG A 242 -25.56 1.16 5.05
N VAL A 243 -26.57 0.52 4.47
CA VAL A 243 -27.18 0.99 3.22
C VAL A 243 -27.87 2.33 3.41
N VAL A 244 -28.53 2.56 4.55
CA VAL A 244 -29.13 3.87 4.88
C VAL A 244 -28.05 4.93 5.03
N SER A 245 -26.95 4.63 5.74
CA SER A 245 -25.83 5.56 5.94
C SER A 245 -25.21 5.99 4.60
N LEU A 246 -25.04 5.05 3.67
CA LEU A 246 -24.55 5.34 2.32
C LEU A 246 -25.51 6.25 1.54
N ARG A 247 -26.82 5.97 1.59
CA ARG A 247 -27.83 6.81 0.94
C ARG A 247 -27.88 8.23 1.50
N ASN A 248 -27.68 8.36 2.81
CA ASN A 248 -27.63 9.63 3.51
C ASN A 248 -26.28 10.35 3.36
N ARG A 249 -25.28 9.74 2.70
CA ARG A 249 -23.91 10.24 2.57
C ARG A 249 -23.21 10.46 3.92
N GLU A 250 -23.56 9.65 4.92
CA GLU A 250 -22.80 9.55 6.17
C GLU A 250 -21.55 8.66 6.04
N ILE A 251 -21.51 7.87 4.97
CA ILE A 251 -20.37 7.10 4.48
C ILE A 251 -20.35 7.19 2.95
N ASP A 252 -19.18 7.03 2.36
CA ASP A 252 -18.94 7.16 0.91
C ASP A 252 -18.82 5.79 0.21
N GLY A 253 -18.47 4.75 0.97
CA GLY A 253 -18.29 3.40 0.45
C GLY A 253 -18.63 2.32 1.45
N LEU A 254 -18.79 1.09 0.96
CA LEU A 254 -18.99 -0.11 1.76
C LEU A 254 -17.84 -1.08 1.51
N LEU A 255 -17.26 -1.57 2.61
CA LEU A 255 -16.28 -2.66 2.59
C LEU A 255 -16.87 -3.85 3.37
N ARG A 256 -16.70 -5.06 2.82
CA ARG A 256 -17.29 -6.31 3.33
C ARG A 256 -16.22 -7.34 3.67
#